data_AF-A0A941C9E9-F1
#
_entry.id   AF-A0A941C9E9-F1
#
_cell.length_a   1.000
_cell.length_b   1.000
_cell.length_c   1.000
_cell.angle_alpha   90.00
_cell.angle_beta   90.00
_cell.angle_gamma   90.00
#
_symmetry.space_group_name_H-M   'P 1'
#
loop_
_entity.id
_entity.type
_entity.pdbx_description
1 polymer ?
#
loop_
_entity_poly.entity_id
_entity_poly.type
_entity_poly.pdbx_seq_one_letter_code
_entity_poly.pdbx_strand_id
1 'polypeptide(L)'
;MSFILRGNLAGELCADCKEPLTGSIVRFYRVEDLQIAVANVAADVKQTLAVLDEKTVAAKAKYLVAEAEIDENGNYEAVLDNDDQFFETPLMIDVLTKNVPNQKSEDKKPVQFTITTVQPQWRQFENDFIFTWRYCLPARFWCMIRSLFDAWVICGKIVSCEDQETPVIGVKVTAFDADWITDDELGFDNTDSNGHFRIDYTSKDFKQTFLSPLINVETPFPPFNSGPDVYFKVETGGGVVIYEETRSDGKKRERSNIGHCFCIEVCVPFDVPPPPVASVWTNVGEAFTIPVGVNLNDFDSAGYAGGLKYAITGSPKMKGQVAISSTNKPLDGNPIEYRFRVSDNVTGVNGAPFIDESNFTKTVGVDTGLFVSAEVGKMYYFGTPFKVVKIFAAQADFDADGWLDVNKSVLRTFTDDPTLNPADLTDPVESDKWNWIDIDNLLAVNTAALTDNSMPSVSNPGDVVPVADRKGIEKIALRFEVREVINKATNSFNYLPASGQTLNAMVVNNTQAIMSFDVVKLLANPCDPISGDIDVAYTVHHPHLEDVRINIKSNSNTINSNLTGTNLSLVNNTNDSLNHLNDNSLSITGAPNNISLITCAYIATLSVKRRLHNGESSVSTVPNQKAFYYNA
;
A
#
# COMPACT_ATOMS: atom_id res chain seq x y z
N MET A 1 -18.40 44.49 11.00
CA MET A 1 -19.11 43.28 11.40
C MET A 1 -20.11 43.01 10.31
N SER A 2 -19.90 41.94 9.56
CA SER A 2 -20.69 41.57 8.39
C SER A 2 -21.13 40.12 8.54
N PHE A 3 -22.28 39.77 7.94
CA PHE A 3 -22.74 38.39 7.85
C PHE A 3 -22.39 37.84 6.47
N ILE A 4 -21.54 36.82 6.45
CA ILE A 4 -20.98 36.24 5.23
C ILE A 4 -21.56 34.85 5.02
N LEU A 5 -22.25 34.68 3.90
CA LEU A 5 -22.75 33.40 3.40
C LEU A 5 -21.75 32.88 2.37
N ARG A 6 -21.09 31.77 2.66
CA ARG A 6 -20.20 31.14 1.68
C ARG A 6 -20.48 29.67 1.53
N GLY A 7 -20.07 29.10 0.42
CA GLY A 7 -20.47 27.73 0.12
C GLY A 7 -19.87 27.15 -1.13
N ASN A 8 -20.41 25.99 -1.50
CA ASN A 8 -20.09 25.30 -2.74
C ASN A 8 -21.36 24.67 -3.32
N LEU A 9 -21.64 24.94 -4.59
CA LEU A 9 -22.78 24.42 -5.32
C LEU A 9 -22.32 23.65 -6.55
N ALA A 10 -22.77 22.40 -6.63
CA ALA A 10 -22.52 21.51 -7.76
C ALA A 10 -23.81 20.83 -8.23
N GLY A 11 -23.82 20.35 -9.46
CA GLY A 11 -24.89 19.54 -10.04
C GLY A 11 -24.36 18.14 -10.28
N GLU A 12 -25.08 17.14 -9.79
CA GLU A 12 -24.76 15.75 -10.09
C GLU A 12 -25.22 15.44 -11.52
N LEU A 13 -24.34 14.83 -12.32
CA LEU A 13 -24.67 14.28 -13.63
C LEU A 13 -24.82 12.76 -13.51
N CYS A 14 -23.89 12.15 -12.79
CA CYS A 14 -23.81 10.73 -12.44
C CYS A 14 -23.26 10.58 -11.00
N ALA A 15 -23.29 9.37 -10.42
CA ALA A 15 -22.82 9.13 -9.05
C ALA A 15 -21.36 9.60 -8.80
N ASP A 16 -20.54 9.55 -9.84
CA ASP A 16 -19.13 9.90 -9.91
C ASP A 16 -18.83 11.12 -10.81
N CYS A 17 -19.83 11.67 -11.51
CA CYS A 17 -19.67 12.85 -12.38
C CYS A 17 -20.46 14.03 -11.80
N LYS A 18 -19.76 15.09 -11.38
CA LYS A 18 -20.36 16.32 -10.85
C LYS A 18 -19.75 17.52 -11.57
N GLU A 19 -20.55 18.57 -11.72
CA GLU A 19 -20.06 19.83 -12.26
C GLU A 19 -20.38 21.01 -11.33
N PRO A 20 -19.45 21.95 -11.16
CA PRO A 20 -19.74 23.19 -10.45
C PRO A 20 -20.79 24.00 -11.21
N LEU A 21 -21.67 24.72 -10.49
CA LEU A 21 -22.68 25.61 -11.09
C LEU A 21 -22.06 26.94 -11.59
N THR A 22 -20.89 26.86 -12.20
CA THR A 22 -20.06 28.01 -12.61
C THR A 22 -20.85 29.02 -13.45
N GLY A 23 -20.67 30.30 -13.15
CA GLY A 23 -21.34 31.42 -13.83
C GLY A 23 -22.83 31.57 -13.53
N SER A 24 -23.41 30.68 -12.70
CA SER A 24 -24.74 30.90 -12.12
C SER A 24 -24.65 31.85 -10.92
N ILE A 25 -25.78 32.47 -10.58
CA ILE A 25 -25.89 33.43 -9.48
C ILE A 25 -26.70 32.77 -8.36
N VAL A 26 -26.09 32.60 -7.18
CA VAL A 26 -26.83 32.22 -5.98
C VAL A 26 -27.50 33.45 -5.38
N ARG A 27 -28.76 33.31 -4.97
CA ARG A 27 -29.58 34.38 -4.42
C ARG A 27 -30.19 33.99 -3.09
N PHE A 28 -30.09 34.89 -2.12
CA PHE A 28 -30.62 34.71 -0.78
C PHE A 28 -31.80 35.64 -0.55
N TYR A 29 -32.90 35.08 -0.06
CA TYR A 29 -34.14 35.81 0.20
C TYR A 29 -34.58 35.70 1.65
N ARG A 30 -35.14 36.77 2.20
CA ARG A 30 -35.98 36.70 3.41
C ARG A 30 -37.22 35.85 3.12
N VAL A 31 -37.62 35.04 4.08
CA VAL A 31 -38.87 34.26 3.99
C VAL A 31 -40.09 35.16 4.24
N GLU A 32 -41.13 35.02 3.42
CA GLU A 32 -42.37 35.81 3.53
C GLU A 32 -43.28 35.30 4.67
N ASP A 33 -43.30 33.98 4.89
CA ASP A 33 -44.09 33.31 5.94
C ASP A 33 -43.19 32.41 6.79
N LEU A 34 -43.04 32.77 8.07
CA LEU A 34 -42.21 32.03 9.03
C LEU A 34 -42.75 30.62 9.35
N GLN A 35 -44.07 30.39 9.27
CA GLN A 35 -44.65 29.06 9.54
C GLN A 35 -44.32 28.08 8.42
N ILE A 36 -44.39 28.54 7.16
CA ILE A 36 -43.99 27.74 5.98
C ILE A 36 -42.47 27.54 5.98
N ALA A 37 -41.70 28.56 6.37
CA ALA A 37 -40.24 28.47 6.47
C ALA A 37 -39.78 27.39 7.45
N VAL A 38 -40.42 27.27 8.62
CA VAL A 38 -40.07 26.21 9.61
C VAL A 38 -40.29 24.81 9.04
N ALA A 39 -41.37 24.59 8.30
CA ALA A 39 -41.63 23.32 7.64
C ALA A 39 -40.58 23.00 6.56
N ASN A 40 -40.19 24.00 5.75
CA ASN A 40 -39.18 23.84 4.70
C ASN A 40 -37.77 23.67 5.24
N VAL A 41 -37.42 24.29 6.37
CA VAL A 41 -36.14 24.10 7.07
C VAL A 41 -36.02 22.67 7.61
N ALA A 42 -37.13 22.06 8.04
CA ALA A 42 -37.17 20.68 8.53
C ALA A 42 -37.29 19.63 7.41
N ALA A 43 -37.60 20.04 6.18
CA ALA A 43 -37.79 19.14 5.05
C ALA A 43 -36.45 18.70 4.44
N ASP A 44 -36.45 17.51 3.82
CA ASP A 44 -35.35 17.13 2.93
C ASP A 44 -35.29 18.10 1.75
N VAL A 45 -34.11 18.62 1.44
CA VAL A 45 -33.87 19.56 0.33
C VAL A 45 -34.45 19.05 -0.99
N LYS A 46 -34.48 17.72 -1.20
CA LYS A 46 -35.07 17.13 -2.41
C LYS A 46 -36.56 17.42 -2.59
N GLN A 47 -37.26 17.75 -1.50
CA GLN A 47 -38.69 18.06 -1.49
C GLN A 47 -38.99 19.56 -1.67
N THR A 48 -37.98 20.42 -1.54
CA THR A 48 -38.11 21.89 -1.65
C THR A 48 -37.58 22.45 -2.98
N LEU A 49 -36.93 21.61 -3.79
CA LEU A 49 -36.47 21.94 -5.14
C LEU A 49 -37.65 22.30 -6.06
N ALA A 50 -37.60 23.48 -6.68
CA ALA A 50 -38.64 23.93 -7.60
C ALA A 50 -38.12 24.93 -8.64
N VAL A 51 -38.40 24.68 -9.92
CA VAL A 51 -38.20 25.68 -10.99
C VAL A 51 -39.28 26.76 -10.87
N LEU A 52 -38.87 28.02 -10.95
CA LEU A 52 -39.75 29.16 -10.74
C LEU A 52 -40.19 29.77 -12.06
N ASP A 53 -41.47 30.15 -12.14
CA ASP A 53 -41.98 30.97 -13.23
C ASP A 53 -41.63 32.46 -13.03
N GLU A 54 -41.75 33.24 -14.10
CA GLU A 54 -41.42 34.68 -14.10
C GLU A 54 -42.23 35.47 -13.04
N LYS A 55 -43.47 35.04 -12.78
CA LYS A 55 -44.36 35.70 -11.80
C LYS A 55 -43.85 35.49 -10.39
N THR A 56 -43.44 34.28 -10.05
CA THR A 56 -42.87 33.93 -8.74
C THR A 56 -41.53 34.62 -8.53
N VAL A 57 -40.66 34.65 -9.56
CA VAL A 57 -39.38 35.39 -9.49
C VAL A 57 -39.62 36.88 -9.23
N ALA A 58 -40.55 37.50 -9.96
CA ALA A 58 -40.88 38.92 -9.78
C ALA A 58 -41.46 39.21 -8.37
N ALA A 59 -42.31 38.32 -7.85
CA ALA A 59 -42.87 38.46 -6.51
C ALA A 59 -41.80 38.40 -5.40
N LYS A 60 -40.74 37.60 -5.61
CA LYS A 60 -39.63 37.41 -4.67
C LYS A 60 -38.61 38.55 -4.67
N ALA A 61 -38.56 39.38 -5.72
CA ALA A 61 -37.54 40.41 -5.89
C ALA A 61 -37.41 41.37 -4.68
N LYS A 62 -38.54 41.73 -4.05
CA LYS A 62 -38.57 42.61 -2.85
C LYS A 62 -37.96 41.98 -1.58
N TYR A 63 -37.72 40.66 -1.58
CA TYR A 63 -37.15 39.93 -0.44
C TYR A 63 -35.68 39.56 -0.61
N LEU A 64 -35.06 39.91 -1.74
CA LEU A 64 -33.66 39.62 -2.01
C LEU A 64 -32.78 40.37 -0.99
N VAL A 65 -31.85 39.66 -0.35
CA VAL A 65 -30.95 40.23 0.67
C VAL A 65 -29.47 40.09 0.34
N ALA A 66 -29.10 39.15 -0.52
CA ALA A 66 -27.76 39.07 -1.10
C ALA A 66 -27.76 38.19 -2.35
N GLU A 67 -26.78 38.39 -3.21
CA GLU A 67 -26.47 37.51 -4.33
C GLU A 67 -24.96 37.42 -4.56
N ALA A 68 -24.51 36.31 -5.13
CA ALA A 68 -23.11 36.11 -5.49
C ALA A 68 -22.99 35.24 -6.74
N GLU A 69 -21.97 35.49 -7.53
CA GLU A 69 -21.61 34.63 -8.65
C GLU A 69 -20.88 33.38 -8.15
N ILE A 70 -21.16 32.24 -8.78
CA ILE A 70 -20.53 30.97 -8.48
C ILE A 70 -19.28 30.82 -9.36
N ASP A 71 -18.13 30.62 -8.72
CA ASP A 71 -16.82 30.53 -9.38
C ASP A 71 -16.63 29.21 -10.16
N GLU A 72 -15.47 29.07 -10.81
CA GLU A 72 -15.08 27.88 -11.58
C GLU A 72 -15.00 26.58 -10.76
N ASN A 73 -14.88 26.68 -9.44
CA ASN A 73 -14.84 25.55 -8.52
C ASN A 73 -16.21 25.30 -7.85
N GLY A 74 -17.22 26.09 -8.18
CA GLY A 74 -18.56 26.02 -7.59
C GLY A 74 -18.69 26.81 -6.28
N ASN A 75 -17.68 27.57 -5.87
CA ASN A 75 -17.75 28.34 -4.63
C ASN A 75 -18.46 29.67 -4.84
N TYR A 76 -19.08 30.15 -3.77
CA TYR A 76 -19.68 31.48 -3.73
C TYR A 76 -19.41 32.14 -2.38
N GLU A 77 -19.42 33.46 -2.37
CA GLU A 77 -19.40 34.27 -1.15
C GLU A 77 -20.30 35.49 -1.33
N ALA A 78 -21.33 35.58 -0.49
CA ALA A 78 -22.31 36.66 -0.50
C ALA A 78 -22.31 37.36 0.87
N VAL A 79 -22.22 38.69 0.87
CA VAL A 79 -22.28 39.49 2.10
C VAL A 79 -23.71 40.00 2.25
N LEU A 80 -24.32 39.76 3.41
CA LEU A 80 -25.62 40.34 3.76
C LEU A 80 -25.40 41.77 4.26
N ASP A 81 -26.19 42.71 3.75
CA ASP A 81 -26.15 44.10 4.19
C ASP A 81 -26.50 44.22 5.68
N ASN A 82 -25.59 44.82 6.47
CA ASN A 82 -25.54 44.85 7.94
C ASN A 82 -26.88 45.12 8.66
N ASP A 83 -27.54 44.06 9.12
CA ASP A 83 -28.74 44.13 9.95
C ASP A 83 -28.71 42.99 10.99
N ASP A 84 -28.81 43.31 12.28
CA ASP A 84 -28.82 42.34 13.39
C ASP A 84 -30.03 41.37 13.31
N GLN A 85 -31.01 41.65 12.44
CA GLN A 85 -32.18 40.83 12.17
C GLN A 85 -31.88 39.46 11.53
N PHE A 86 -30.65 39.21 11.07
CA PHE A 86 -30.28 37.95 10.40
C PHE A 86 -29.75 36.85 11.33
N PHE A 87 -29.55 37.14 12.63
CA PHE A 87 -29.06 36.14 13.58
C PHE A 87 -30.00 34.93 13.73
N GLU A 88 -31.32 35.16 13.64
CA GLU A 88 -32.33 34.14 13.94
C GLU A 88 -33.32 33.89 12.79
N THR A 89 -33.11 34.46 11.60
CA THR A 89 -34.07 34.33 10.48
C THR A 89 -33.65 33.27 9.46
N PRO A 90 -34.58 32.38 9.04
CA PRO A 90 -34.34 31.49 7.91
C PRO A 90 -34.15 32.28 6.60
N LEU A 91 -33.31 31.75 5.73
CA LEU A 91 -33.04 32.28 4.40
C LEU A 91 -33.41 31.25 3.33
N MET A 92 -34.14 31.69 2.31
CA MET A 92 -34.41 30.89 1.13
C MET A 92 -33.29 31.09 0.10
N ILE A 93 -32.83 29.99 -0.49
CA ILE A 93 -31.74 29.95 -1.45
C ILE A 93 -32.30 29.59 -2.82
N ASP A 94 -32.12 30.49 -3.79
CA ASP A 94 -32.35 30.21 -5.19
C ASP A 94 -31.03 30.23 -5.96
N VAL A 95 -31.06 29.65 -7.15
CA VAL A 95 -30.00 29.84 -8.16
C VAL A 95 -30.63 30.32 -9.46
N LEU A 96 -30.04 31.37 -10.04
CA LEU A 96 -30.30 31.83 -11.39
C LEU A 96 -29.17 31.32 -12.30
N THR A 97 -29.51 30.43 -13.22
CA THR A 97 -28.60 29.87 -14.21
C THR A 97 -28.88 30.51 -15.57
N LYS A 98 -27.86 31.15 -16.16
CA LYS A 98 -27.96 31.74 -17.51
C LYS A 98 -27.57 30.75 -18.60
N ASN A 99 -26.57 29.93 -18.32
CA ASN A 99 -26.09 28.83 -19.13
C ASN A 99 -25.62 27.71 -18.19
N VAL A 100 -25.71 26.46 -18.61
CA VAL A 100 -25.12 25.33 -17.87
C VAL A 100 -23.66 25.11 -18.29
N PRO A 101 -22.81 24.47 -17.46
CA PRO A 101 -21.42 24.22 -17.83
C PRO A 101 -21.31 23.42 -19.13
N ASN A 102 -20.37 23.83 -19.98
CA ASN A 102 -20.09 23.28 -21.31
C ASN A 102 -21.29 23.26 -22.28
N GLN A 103 -22.26 24.16 -22.09
CA GLN A 103 -23.36 24.32 -23.04
C GLN A 103 -22.84 24.71 -24.43
N LYS A 104 -23.18 23.92 -25.44
CA LYS A 104 -22.83 24.17 -26.85
C LYS A 104 -23.95 24.83 -27.66
N SER A 105 -25.19 24.80 -27.16
CA SER A 105 -26.33 25.41 -27.84
C SER A 105 -26.29 26.94 -27.75
N GLU A 106 -27.03 27.60 -28.64
CA GLU A 106 -27.30 29.04 -28.52
C GLU A 106 -27.92 29.40 -27.15
N ASP A 107 -27.71 30.65 -26.72
CA ASP A 107 -28.20 31.16 -25.44
C ASP A 107 -29.71 30.91 -25.28
N LYS A 108 -30.07 30.26 -24.18
CA LYS A 108 -31.47 29.99 -23.81
C LYS A 108 -31.94 30.98 -22.75
N LYS A 109 -33.24 30.95 -22.47
CA LYS A 109 -33.82 31.78 -21.41
C LYS A 109 -33.20 31.38 -20.06
N PRO A 110 -32.74 32.35 -19.24
CA PRO A 110 -32.27 32.05 -17.89
C PRO A 110 -33.32 31.34 -17.06
N VAL A 111 -32.89 30.36 -16.27
CA VAL A 111 -33.75 29.57 -15.40
C VAL A 111 -33.42 29.90 -13.96
N GLN A 112 -34.44 30.26 -13.17
CA GLN A 112 -34.31 30.42 -11.73
C GLN A 112 -35.03 29.27 -11.02
N PHE A 113 -34.41 28.68 -10.01
CA PHE A 113 -35.00 27.63 -9.20
C PHE A 113 -34.66 27.81 -7.72
N THR A 114 -35.58 27.42 -6.84
CA THR A 114 -35.34 27.32 -5.40
C THR A 114 -34.61 26.02 -5.10
N ILE A 115 -33.56 26.08 -4.27
CA ILE A 115 -32.94 24.88 -3.69
C ILE A 115 -33.65 24.50 -2.38
N THR A 116 -33.60 25.38 -1.38
CA THR A 116 -34.25 25.14 -0.08
C THR A 116 -34.31 26.41 0.76
N THR A 117 -34.89 26.29 1.96
CA THR A 117 -34.75 27.26 3.06
C THR A 117 -33.79 26.71 4.11
N VAL A 118 -32.84 27.52 4.56
CA VAL A 118 -31.87 27.16 5.59
C VAL A 118 -32.04 28.08 6.80
N GLN A 119 -31.77 27.55 8.00
CA GLN A 119 -31.54 28.37 9.19
C GLN A 119 -30.03 28.54 9.38
N PRO A 120 -29.45 29.72 9.11
CA PRO A 120 -28.02 29.93 9.27
C PRO A 120 -27.59 29.68 10.72
N GLN A 121 -26.53 28.88 10.89
CA GLN A 121 -25.85 28.68 12.17
C GLN A 121 -24.56 29.50 12.16
N TRP A 122 -24.67 30.77 12.52
CA TRP A 122 -23.57 31.73 12.43
C TRP A 122 -22.40 31.38 13.34
N ARG A 123 -21.19 31.41 12.80
CA ARG A 123 -19.93 31.26 13.55
C ARG A 123 -19.15 32.55 13.49
N GLN A 124 -18.79 33.09 14.64
CA GLN A 124 -17.94 34.27 14.71
C GLN A 124 -16.52 33.91 14.25
N PHE A 125 -15.96 34.68 13.33
CA PHE A 125 -14.59 34.58 12.88
C PHE A 125 -14.03 36.00 12.74
N GLU A 126 -13.00 36.31 13.52
CA GLU A 126 -12.47 37.68 13.66
C GLU A 126 -13.59 38.68 14.00
N ASN A 127 -13.88 39.62 13.10
CA ASN A 127 -14.90 40.67 13.24
C ASN A 127 -16.21 40.37 12.48
N ASP A 128 -16.34 39.21 11.84
CA ASP A 128 -17.49 38.84 10.99
C ASP A 128 -18.18 37.55 11.46
N PHE A 129 -19.41 37.32 10.98
CA PHE A 129 -20.18 36.10 11.22
C PHE A 129 -20.31 35.30 9.93
N ILE A 130 -19.82 34.06 9.94
CA ILE A 130 -19.76 33.22 8.76
C ILE A 130 -20.72 32.05 8.91
N PHE A 131 -21.54 31.82 7.88
CA PHE A 131 -22.29 30.58 7.69
C PHE A 131 -21.82 29.90 6.41
N THR A 132 -21.50 28.61 6.53
CA THR A 132 -21.04 27.80 5.38
C THR A 132 -22.09 26.77 5.01
N TRP A 133 -22.53 26.80 3.75
CA TRP A 133 -23.51 25.85 3.23
C TRP A 133 -23.06 25.28 1.89
N ARG A 134 -23.08 23.95 1.78
CA ARG A 134 -22.67 23.24 0.56
C ARG A 134 -23.80 22.31 0.14
N TYR A 135 -24.08 22.27 -1.15
CA TYR A 135 -25.12 21.40 -1.67
C TYR A 135 -24.83 20.95 -3.09
N CYS A 136 -25.10 19.68 -3.38
CA CYS A 136 -25.03 19.13 -4.72
C CYS A 136 -26.44 18.75 -5.18
N LEU A 137 -26.90 19.33 -6.29
CA LEU A 137 -28.22 19.08 -6.83
C LEU A 137 -28.31 17.63 -7.31
N PRO A 138 -29.38 16.88 -6.94
CA PRO A 138 -29.55 15.51 -7.39
C PRO A 138 -29.62 15.41 -8.91
N ALA A 139 -29.06 14.34 -9.48
CA ALA A 139 -28.96 14.17 -10.93
C ALA A 139 -30.29 14.35 -11.67
N ARG A 140 -31.37 13.78 -11.15
CA ARG A 140 -32.71 13.92 -11.75
C ARG A 140 -33.14 15.39 -11.93
N PHE A 141 -32.84 16.25 -10.95
CA PHE A 141 -33.21 17.65 -11.01
C PHE A 141 -32.25 18.42 -11.91
N TRP A 142 -30.94 18.22 -11.75
CA TRP A 142 -29.96 18.94 -12.54
C TRP A 142 -30.02 18.60 -14.03
N CYS A 143 -30.22 17.33 -14.38
CA CYS A 143 -30.41 16.91 -15.78
C CYS A 143 -31.71 17.45 -16.40
N MET A 144 -32.75 17.66 -15.59
CA MET A 144 -33.93 18.40 -16.04
C MET A 144 -33.60 19.88 -16.30
N ILE A 145 -32.82 20.55 -15.45
CA ILE A 145 -32.35 21.91 -15.73
C ILE A 145 -31.56 21.95 -17.04
N ARG A 146 -30.60 21.04 -17.25
CA ARG A 146 -29.84 20.94 -18.51
C ARG A 146 -30.73 20.75 -19.73
N SER A 147 -31.86 20.03 -19.61
CA SER A 147 -32.82 19.90 -20.71
C SER A 147 -33.46 21.21 -21.16
N LEU A 148 -33.65 22.17 -20.25
CA LEU A 148 -34.16 23.51 -20.60
C LEU A 148 -33.13 24.31 -21.41
N PHE A 149 -31.86 23.92 -21.31
CA PHE A 149 -30.74 24.51 -22.03
C PHE A 149 -30.37 23.76 -23.33
N ASP A 150 -31.08 22.67 -23.71
CA ASP A 150 -30.67 21.76 -24.79
C ASP A 150 -29.20 21.29 -24.66
N ALA A 151 -28.77 21.08 -23.41
CA ALA A 151 -27.42 20.66 -23.09
C ALA A 151 -27.42 19.17 -22.74
N TRP A 152 -26.76 18.38 -23.58
CA TRP A 152 -26.63 16.95 -23.42
C TRP A 152 -25.23 16.61 -22.95
N VAL A 153 -25.10 15.58 -22.12
CA VAL A 153 -23.82 15.11 -21.64
C VAL A 153 -23.80 13.59 -21.49
N ILE A 154 -22.72 12.98 -21.95
CA ILE A 154 -22.33 11.63 -21.57
C ILE A 154 -21.16 11.77 -20.61
N CYS A 155 -21.31 11.28 -19.39
CA CYS A 155 -20.18 11.02 -18.50
C CYS A 155 -19.95 9.52 -18.43
N GLY A 156 -18.69 9.11 -18.44
CA GLY A 156 -18.40 7.71 -18.22
C GLY A 156 -17.01 7.43 -17.70
N LYS A 157 -16.74 6.14 -17.50
CA LYS A 157 -15.46 5.62 -17.06
C LYS A 157 -15.03 4.48 -17.98
N ILE A 158 -13.76 4.47 -18.36
CA ILE A 158 -13.13 3.33 -19.04
C ILE A 158 -12.32 2.53 -18.02
N VAL A 159 -12.64 1.24 -17.90
CA VAL A 159 -11.96 0.32 -16.98
C VAL A 159 -11.42 -0.91 -17.71
N SER A 160 -10.46 -1.62 -17.12
CA SER A 160 -10.01 -2.90 -17.63
C SER A 160 -11.12 -3.95 -17.51
N CYS A 161 -11.37 -4.74 -18.55
CA CYS A 161 -12.27 -5.89 -18.43
C CYS A 161 -11.71 -7.01 -17.52
N GLU A 162 -10.43 -6.99 -17.16
CA GLU A 162 -9.80 -8.02 -16.32
C GLU A 162 -10.29 -7.97 -14.87
N ASP A 163 -10.30 -6.77 -14.28
CA ASP A 163 -10.65 -6.55 -12.88
C ASP A 163 -11.90 -5.68 -12.69
N GLN A 164 -12.38 -5.02 -13.75
CA GLN A 164 -13.50 -4.07 -13.73
C GLN A 164 -13.28 -2.90 -12.76
N GLU A 165 -12.04 -2.62 -12.37
CA GLU A 165 -11.69 -1.61 -11.38
C GLU A 165 -10.60 -0.66 -11.90
N THR A 166 -9.58 -1.20 -12.57
CA THR A 166 -8.41 -0.43 -13.01
C THR A 166 -8.80 0.56 -14.12
N PRO A 167 -8.56 1.87 -13.92
CA PRO A 167 -8.89 2.88 -14.91
C PRO A 167 -7.93 2.84 -16.10
N VAL A 168 -8.47 2.97 -17.32
CA VAL A 168 -7.67 3.12 -18.54
C VAL A 168 -7.48 4.62 -18.79
N ILE A 169 -6.23 5.08 -18.74
CA ILE A 169 -5.85 6.51 -18.73
C ILE A 169 -5.41 6.96 -20.12
N GLY A 170 -5.75 8.19 -20.50
CA GLY A 170 -5.28 8.84 -21.73
C GLY A 170 -5.78 8.23 -23.05
N VAL A 171 -6.85 7.43 -23.04
CA VAL A 171 -7.49 6.93 -24.25
C VAL A 171 -8.56 7.90 -24.74
N LYS A 172 -8.71 8.02 -26.05
CA LYS A 172 -9.75 8.82 -26.70
C LYS A 172 -11.02 8.00 -26.79
N VAL A 173 -12.11 8.53 -26.25
CA VAL A 173 -13.45 7.93 -26.30
C VAL A 173 -14.31 8.77 -27.24
N THR A 174 -14.84 8.16 -28.28
CA THR A 174 -15.76 8.79 -29.24
C THR A 174 -17.14 8.16 -29.10
N ALA A 175 -18.18 9.00 -29.02
CA ALA A 175 -19.58 8.59 -28.99
C ALA A 175 -20.25 8.88 -30.34
N PHE A 176 -21.07 7.93 -30.78
CA PHE A 176 -21.82 8.01 -32.04
C PHE A 176 -23.32 7.81 -31.77
N ASP A 177 -24.16 8.46 -32.57
CA ASP A 177 -25.58 8.15 -32.64
C ASP A 177 -25.84 7.05 -33.67
N ALA A 178 -26.60 6.02 -33.29
CA ALA A 178 -26.91 4.83 -34.08
C ALA A 178 -28.05 5.11 -35.08
N ASP A 179 -27.83 6.12 -35.93
CA ASP A 179 -28.81 6.71 -36.80
C ASP A 179 -29.24 5.76 -37.93
N TRP A 180 -30.34 6.01 -38.65
CA TRP A 180 -30.83 5.06 -39.66
C TRP A 180 -29.94 4.95 -40.92
N ILE A 181 -29.27 6.04 -41.32
CA ILE A 181 -28.64 6.22 -42.64
C ILE A 181 -27.13 6.55 -42.57
N THR A 182 -26.71 7.42 -41.65
CA THR A 182 -25.30 7.80 -41.43
C THR A 182 -25.06 7.95 -39.93
N ASP A 183 -24.12 7.20 -39.38
CA ASP A 183 -23.80 7.28 -37.96
C ASP A 183 -23.04 8.58 -37.68
N ASP A 184 -23.66 9.52 -36.95
CA ASP A 184 -23.09 10.84 -36.68
C ASP A 184 -22.25 10.83 -35.38
N GLU A 185 -21.05 11.42 -35.44
CA GLU A 185 -20.19 11.61 -34.26
C GLU A 185 -20.80 12.69 -33.35
N LEU A 186 -21.21 12.31 -32.14
CA LEU A 186 -21.71 13.24 -31.12
C LEU A 186 -20.57 14.06 -30.50
N GLY A 187 -19.38 13.44 -30.42
CA GLY A 187 -18.15 14.06 -29.97
C GLY A 187 -17.18 13.04 -29.37
N PHE A 188 -16.08 13.56 -28.83
CA PHE A 188 -15.06 12.76 -28.16
C PHE A 188 -14.46 13.49 -26.96
N ASP A 189 -13.85 12.71 -26.07
CA ASP A 189 -13.02 13.21 -24.98
C ASP A 189 -11.89 12.22 -24.66
N ASN A 190 -10.85 12.65 -23.94
CA ASN A 190 -9.78 11.78 -23.47
C ASN A 190 -9.99 11.45 -21.99
N THR A 191 -9.79 10.18 -21.62
CA THR A 191 -9.92 9.74 -20.23
C THR A 191 -8.86 10.38 -19.32
N ASP A 192 -9.26 10.83 -18.14
CA ASP A 192 -8.38 11.39 -17.10
C ASP A 192 -7.60 10.31 -16.31
N SER A 193 -6.93 10.70 -15.23
CA SER A 193 -6.15 9.79 -14.37
C SER A 193 -6.99 8.74 -13.63
N ASN A 194 -8.31 8.90 -13.60
CA ASN A 194 -9.27 7.96 -13.02
C ASN A 194 -10.07 7.23 -14.11
N GLY A 195 -9.69 7.37 -15.39
CA GLY A 195 -10.38 6.76 -16.50
C GLY A 195 -11.68 7.47 -16.89
N HIS A 196 -11.96 8.67 -16.35
CA HIS A 196 -13.20 9.40 -16.63
C HIS A 196 -13.14 10.20 -17.90
N PHE A 197 -14.25 10.23 -18.64
CA PHE A 197 -14.44 11.07 -19.83
C PHE A 197 -15.80 11.77 -19.79
N ARG A 198 -15.89 12.92 -20.47
CA ARG A 198 -17.10 13.74 -20.57
C ARG A 198 -17.29 14.28 -21.99
N ILE A 199 -18.40 13.93 -22.62
CA ILE A 199 -18.77 14.39 -23.96
C ILE A 199 -20.04 15.24 -23.85
N ASP A 200 -19.90 16.56 -24.05
CA ASP A 200 -21.04 17.49 -24.15
C ASP A 200 -21.47 17.67 -25.63
N TYR A 201 -22.77 17.70 -25.89
CA TYR A 201 -23.36 17.87 -27.23
C TYR A 201 -24.77 18.48 -27.14
N THR A 202 -25.43 18.68 -28.26
CA THR A 202 -26.75 19.32 -28.38
C THR A 202 -27.72 18.46 -29.18
N SER A 203 -29.02 18.78 -29.11
CA SER A 203 -29.98 18.09 -29.97
C SER A 203 -29.78 18.28 -31.46
N LYS A 204 -29.10 19.36 -31.87
CA LYS A 204 -28.72 19.57 -33.28
C LYS A 204 -27.73 18.51 -33.76
N ASP A 205 -26.92 17.94 -32.88
CA ASP A 205 -25.85 17.01 -33.28
C ASP A 205 -26.39 15.62 -33.65
N PHE A 206 -27.62 15.28 -33.25
CA PHE A 206 -28.26 13.99 -33.58
C PHE A 206 -29.64 14.11 -34.25
N LYS A 207 -30.22 15.31 -34.36
CA LYS A 207 -31.50 15.53 -35.08
C LYS A 207 -31.32 15.98 -36.52
N GLN A 208 -30.09 16.06 -37.02
CA GLN A 208 -29.79 16.59 -38.36
C GLN A 208 -30.35 15.73 -39.51
N THR A 209 -30.83 14.52 -39.25
CA THR A 209 -30.96 13.50 -40.30
C THR A 209 -32.35 12.93 -40.52
N PHE A 210 -33.44 13.63 -40.20
CA PHE A 210 -34.77 13.14 -40.60
C PHE A 210 -35.19 13.55 -42.01
N LEU A 211 -34.85 14.75 -42.52
CA LEU A 211 -35.22 15.18 -43.88
C LEU A 211 -34.26 16.27 -44.46
N SER A 212 -33.37 15.86 -45.39
CA SER A 212 -32.97 16.56 -46.63
C SER A 212 -31.60 17.28 -46.76
N PRO A 213 -31.04 17.37 -48.00
CA PRO A 213 -30.33 18.56 -48.47
C PRO A 213 -31.18 19.49 -49.38
N LEU A 214 -32.49 19.21 -49.58
CA LEU A 214 -33.35 19.85 -50.59
C LEU A 214 -34.71 20.40 -50.09
N ILE A 215 -35.14 20.17 -48.85
CA ILE A 215 -36.42 20.68 -48.32
C ILE A 215 -36.27 21.03 -46.83
N ASN A 216 -36.25 22.33 -46.53
CA ASN A 216 -36.35 22.87 -45.16
C ASN A 216 -37.82 22.92 -44.74
N VAL A 217 -38.39 21.77 -44.35
CA VAL A 217 -39.76 21.68 -43.81
C VAL A 217 -39.71 20.89 -42.51
N GLU A 218 -39.83 21.59 -41.38
CA GLU A 218 -40.21 20.98 -40.09
C GLU A 218 -41.58 20.33 -40.26
N THR A 219 -41.62 19.00 -40.37
CA THR A 219 -42.89 18.25 -40.27
C THR A 219 -42.91 17.34 -39.06
N PRO A 220 -44.04 17.28 -38.34
CA PRO A 220 -44.09 16.78 -36.99
C PRO A 220 -44.57 15.32 -36.97
N PHE A 221 -43.68 14.33 -36.84
CA PHE A 221 -44.09 12.96 -36.47
C PHE A 221 -43.36 12.45 -35.20
N PRO A 222 -44.09 11.90 -34.21
CA PRO A 222 -43.57 11.56 -32.88
C PRO A 222 -42.66 10.32 -32.84
N PRO A 223 -41.75 10.23 -31.84
CA PRO A 223 -41.72 11.07 -30.64
C PRO A 223 -40.57 12.10 -30.64
N PHE A 224 -40.94 13.38 -30.66
CA PHE A 224 -40.06 14.57 -30.52
C PHE A 224 -39.28 14.67 -29.20
N ASN A 225 -39.49 13.74 -28.28
CA ASN A 225 -38.85 13.70 -26.96
C ASN A 225 -37.97 12.46 -26.80
N SER A 226 -37.47 11.90 -27.90
CA SER A 226 -36.46 10.85 -27.84
C SER A 226 -35.05 11.45 -27.91
N GLY A 227 -34.15 10.96 -27.05
CA GLY A 227 -32.72 11.21 -27.16
C GLY A 227 -32.06 10.22 -28.11
N PRO A 228 -30.73 10.33 -28.32
CA PRO A 228 -30.00 9.50 -29.26
C PRO A 228 -29.87 8.05 -28.78
N ASP A 229 -29.52 7.17 -29.72
CA ASP A 229 -29.17 5.77 -29.49
C ASP A 229 -27.64 5.64 -29.56
N VAL A 230 -26.93 5.47 -28.44
CA VAL A 230 -25.47 5.71 -28.42
C VAL A 230 -24.59 4.46 -28.40
N TYR A 231 -23.50 4.48 -29.16
CA TYR A 231 -22.42 3.48 -29.09
C TYR A 231 -21.04 4.13 -29.12
N PHE A 232 -20.03 3.40 -28.65
CA PHE A 232 -18.70 3.97 -28.37
C PHE A 232 -17.57 3.30 -29.12
N LYS A 233 -16.54 4.10 -29.40
CA LYS A 233 -15.24 3.66 -29.90
C LYS A 233 -14.15 4.22 -28.99
N VAL A 234 -13.15 3.40 -28.66
CA VAL A 234 -12.02 3.77 -27.81
C VAL A 234 -10.73 3.57 -28.59
N GLU A 235 -9.92 4.63 -28.63
CA GLU A 235 -8.64 4.68 -29.33
C GLU A 235 -7.52 5.03 -28.34
N THR A 236 -6.31 4.48 -28.54
CA THR A 236 -5.14 4.93 -27.80
C THR A 236 -4.78 6.36 -28.19
N GLY A 237 -3.94 7.05 -27.40
CA GLY A 237 -3.40 8.36 -27.78
C GLY A 237 -2.63 8.38 -29.12
N GLY A 238 -2.24 7.20 -29.64
CA GLY A 238 -1.63 7.03 -30.96
C GLY A 238 -2.63 6.73 -32.10
N GLY A 239 -3.94 6.69 -31.82
CA GLY A 239 -5.00 6.46 -32.81
C GLY A 239 -5.29 4.99 -33.13
N VAL A 240 -4.81 4.04 -32.32
CA VAL A 240 -5.13 2.62 -32.49
C VAL A 240 -6.45 2.31 -31.80
N VAL A 241 -7.39 1.71 -32.51
CA VAL A 241 -8.68 1.28 -31.95
C VAL A 241 -8.46 0.07 -31.03
N ILE A 242 -8.82 0.20 -29.76
CA ILE A 242 -8.70 -0.86 -28.74
C ILE A 242 -10.05 -1.43 -28.31
N TYR A 243 -11.13 -0.71 -28.60
CA TYR A 243 -12.50 -1.18 -28.40
C TYR A 243 -13.45 -0.44 -29.32
N GLU A 244 -14.42 -1.15 -29.87
CA GLU A 244 -15.43 -0.58 -30.76
C GLU A 244 -16.74 -1.34 -30.61
N GLU A 245 -17.79 -0.62 -30.22
CA GLU A 245 -19.16 -1.11 -30.26
C GLU A 245 -19.71 -0.99 -31.68
N THR A 246 -20.62 -1.89 -32.02
CA THR A 246 -21.33 -1.82 -33.29
C THR A 246 -22.57 -0.95 -33.15
N ARG A 247 -23.09 -0.48 -34.28
CA ARG A 247 -24.41 0.18 -34.34
C ARG A 247 -25.55 -0.64 -33.73
N SER A 248 -25.45 -1.97 -33.73
CA SER A 248 -26.46 -2.82 -33.09
C SER A 248 -26.43 -2.70 -31.56
N ASP A 249 -25.27 -2.36 -30.98
CA ASP A 249 -25.12 -2.12 -29.55
C ASP A 249 -25.82 -0.83 -29.13
N GLY A 250 -25.77 0.22 -29.97
CA GLY A 250 -26.50 1.48 -29.73
C GLY A 250 -28.03 1.31 -29.66
N LYS A 251 -28.58 0.29 -30.32
CA LYS A 251 -30.01 -0.04 -30.31
C LYS A 251 -30.45 -0.90 -29.12
N LYS A 252 -29.52 -1.29 -28.24
CA LYS A 252 -29.85 -2.02 -27.00
C LYS A 252 -30.60 -1.09 -26.04
N ARG A 253 -31.44 -1.67 -25.18
CA ARG A 253 -32.34 -0.92 -24.28
C ARG A 253 -31.61 0.09 -23.39
N GLU A 254 -30.41 -0.25 -22.96
CA GLU A 254 -29.54 0.55 -22.11
C GLU A 254 -28.80 1.66 -22.86
N ARG A 255 -28.78 1.62 -24.20
CA ARG A 255 -28.12 2.58 -25.09
C ARG A 255 -29.08 3.41 -25.93
N SER A 256 -30.32 2.95 -26.06
CA SER A 256 -31.34 3.59 -26.86
C SER A 256 -32.07 4.70 -26.10
N ASN A 257 -32.40 5.79 -26.79
CA ASN A 257 -33.23 6.87 -26.28
C ASN A 257 -32.76 7.43 -24.93
N ILE A 258 -31.47 7.79 -24.86
CA ILE A 258 -30.86 8.26 -23.61
C ILE A 258 -31.38 9.65 -23.21
N GLY A 259 -31.25 10.01 -21.93
CA GLY A 259 -31.62 11.33 -21.43
C GLY A 259 -30.53 12.38 -21.63
N HIS A 260 -30.81 13.63 -21.24
CA HIS A 260 -29.87 14.76 -21.30
C HIS A 260 -28.61 14.57 -20.46
N CYS A 261 -28.63 13.66 -19.49
CA CYS A 261 -27.45 13.10 -18.85
C CYS A 261 -27.47 11.60 -19.04
N PHE A 262 -26.40 11.04 -19.57
CA PHE A 262 -26.20 9.61 -19.70
C PHE A 262 -24.91 9.19 -19.01
N CYS A 263 -24.99 8.09 -18.26
CA CYS A 263 -23.92 7.58 -17.44
C CYS A 263 -23.54 6.19 -17.93
N ILE A 264 -22.24 5.95 -18.11
CA ILE A 264 -21.78 4.67 -18.62
C ILE A 264 -20.42 4.27 -18.07
N GLU A 265 -20.25 2.99 -17.79
CA GLU A 265 -18.95 2.37 -17.61
C GLU A 265 -18.72 1.41 -18.77
N VAL A 266 -17.58 1.55 -19.45
CA VAL A 266 -17.18 0.69 -20.56
C VAL A 266 -15.92 -0.05 -20.13
N CYS A 267 -15.99 -1.38 -20.08
CA CYS A 267 -14.77 -2.17 -19.91
C CYS A 267 -14.10 -2.36 -21.28
N VAL A 268 -12.78 -2.22 -21.33
CA VAL A 268 -11.96 -2.41 -22.53
C VAL A 268 -10.95 -3.54 -22.28
N PRO A 269 -10.77 -4.49 -23.22
CA PRO A 269 -9.72 -5.50 -23.15
C PRO A 269 -8.38 -4.81 -23.48
N PHE A 270 -7.74 -4.23 -22.48
CA PHE A 270 -6.46 -3.53 -22.61
C PHE A 270 -5.46 -4.10 -21.60
N ASP A 271 -4.35 -4.64 -22.09
CA ASP A 271 -3.22 -5.04 -21.28
C ASP A 271 -2.50 -3.78 -20.79
N VAL A 272 -2.68 -3.42 -19.51
CA VAL A 272 -1.89 -2.35 -18.90
C VAL A 272 -0.45 -2.87 -18.82
N PRO A 273 0.54 -2.21 -19.46
CA PRO A 273 1.94 -2.54 -19.18
C PRO A 273 2.14 -2.38 -17.68
N PRO A 274 2.65 -3.41 -16.98
CA PRO A 274 2.82 -3.30 -15.54
C PRO A 274 3.64 -2.03 -15.25
N PRO A 275 3.25 -1.23 -14.25
CA PRO A 275 4.02 -0.05 -13.88
C PRO A 275 5.49 -0.46 -13.73
N PRO A 276 6.45 0.36 -14.20
CA PRO A 276 7.87 0.00 -14.13
C PRO A 276 8.21 -0.33 -12.69
N VAL A 277 8.53 -1.60 -12.43
CA VAL A 277 8.89 -2.08 -11.09
C VAL A 277 10.20 -1.40 -10.74
N ALA A 278 10.16 -0.46 -9.79
CA ALA A 278 11.37 0.09 -9.22
C ALA A 278 12.13 -1.08 -8.59
N SER A 279 13.25 -1.47 -9.20
CA SER A 279 14.06 -2.57 -8.70
C SER A 279 14.82 -2.08 -7.46
N VAL A 280 14.53 -2.62 -6.28
CA VAL A 280 15.08 -2.16 -4.99
C VAL A 280 15.31 -3.33 -4.02
N TRP A 281 16.24 -3.15 -3.09
CA TRP A 281 16.34 -3.96 -1.88
C TRP A 281 15.76 -3.16 -0.70
N THR A 282 14.78 -3.70 0.02
CA THR A 282 14.06 -2.98 1.08
C THR A 282 14.19 -3.60 2.46
N ASN A 283 14.37 -4.93 2.57
CA ASN A 283 14.27 -5.61 3.86
C ASN A 283 15.27 -6.76 4.05
N VAL A 284 15.51 -7.09 5.33
CA VAL A 284 16.15 -8.33 5.79
C VAL A 284 15.09 -9.15 6.52
N GLY A 285 14.60 -10.19 5.84
CA GLY A 285 13.37 -10.93 6.16
C GLY A 285 12.14 -10.05 6.09
N GLU A 286 11.03 -10.53 6.64
CA GLU A 286 9.80 -9.73 6.77
C GLU A 286 9.88 -8.66 7.88
N ALA A 287 10.77 -8.84 8.85
CA ALA A 287 10.73 -8.07 10.10
C ALA A 287 11.49 -6.74 10.06
N PHE A 288 12.50 -6.56 9.20
CA PHE A 288 13.41 -5.42 9.28
C PHE A 288 13.61 -4.71 7.96
N THR A 289 13.20 -3.45 7.92
CA THR A 289 13.41 -2.53 6.80
C THR A 289 14.81 -1.95 6.85
N ILE A 290 15.55 -2.04 5.74
CA ILE A 290 16.89 -1.46 5.64
C ILE A 290 16.81 0.05 5.37
N PRO A 291 17.76 0.86 5.84
CA PRO A 291 17.81 2.29 5.59
C PRO A 291 17.73 2.65 4.11
N VAL A 292 16.85 3.61 3.77
CA VAL A 292 16.84 4.26 2.45
C VAL A 292 17.30 5.71 2.66
N GLY A 293 18.58 5.98 2.36
CA GLY A 293 19.20 7.29 2.60
C GLY A 293 19.66 7.49 4.05
N VAL A 294 19.52 8.72 4.57
CA VAL A 294 20.06 9.13 5.89
C VAL A 294 19.22 8.67 7.09
N ASN A 295 17.98 8.23 6.85
CA ASN A 295 17.09 7.76 7.89
C ASN A 295 17.44 6.30 8.24
N LEU A 296 17.84 6.09 9.49
CA LEU A 296 17.97 4.77 10.07
C LEU A 296 16.56 4.19 10.21
N ASN A 297 16.21 3.22 9.34
CA ASN A 297 14.95 2.48 9.41
C ASN A 297 15.00 1.51 10.61
N ASP A 298 14.88 0.19 10.41
CA ASP A 298 14.87 -0.76 11.53
C ASP A 298 16.28 -1.15 12.02
N PHE A 299 17.34 -0.58 11.43
CA PHE A 299 18.71 -0.81 11.85
C PHE A 299 19.29 0.42 12.55
N ASP A 300 19.86 0.22 13.74
CA ASP A 300 20.58 1.28 14.44
C ASP A 300 21.93 1.60 13.77
N SER A 301 22.58 2.67 14.24
CA SER A 301 23.86 3.14 13.70
C SER A 301 24.98 2.11 13.84
N ALA A 302 24.89 1.20 14.82
CA ALA A 302 25.87 0.15 15.07
C ALA A 302 25.59 -1.14 14.28
N GLY A 303 24.42 -1.26 13.64
CA GLY A 303 24.01 -2.39 12.81
C GLY A 303 23.09 -3.40 13.50
N TYR A 304 22.57 -3.10 14.69
CA TYR A 304 21.57 -3.96 15.32
C TYR A 304 20.18 -3.73 14.73
N ALA A 305 19.38 -4.79 14.63
CA ALA A 305 18.03 -4.75 14.09
C ALA A 305 16.96 -4.60 15.19
N GLY A 306 15.98 -3.74 14.97
CA GLY A 306 14.82 -3.51 15.84
C GLY A 306 15.15 -2.92 17.22
N GLY A 307 14.09 -2.60 17.99
CA GLY A 307 14.21 -1.95 19.29
C GLY A 307 14.90 -2.78 20.39
N LEU A 308 14.91 -4.12 20.25
CA LEU A 308 15.62 -5.04 21.16
C LEU A 308 17.08 -5.30 20.73
N LYS A 309 17.56 -4.57 19.73
CA LYS A 309 18.92 -4.68 19.20
C LYS A 309 19.32 -6.11 18.85
N TYR A 310 18.58 -6.74 17.95
CA TYR A 310 18.85 -8.09 17.47
C TYR A 310 20.11 -8.16 16.62
N ALA A 311 20.90 -9.23 16.80
CA ALA A 311 21.85 -9.68 15.79
C ALA A 311 21.15 -10.63 14.82
N ILE A 312 21.49 -10.54 13.55
CA ILE A 312 20.91 -11.40 12.50
C ILE A 312 21.58 -12.77 12.51
N THR A 313 20.79 -13.84 12.35
CA THR A 313 21.26 -15.24 12.44
C THR A 313 20.65 -16.13 11.35
N GLY A 314 21.27 -17.27 11.09
CA GLY A 314 20.80 -18.27 10.14
C GLY A 314 20.90 -17.79 8.70
N SER A 315 19.81 -17.93 7.96
CA SER A 315 19.73 -17.63 6.53
C SER A 315 18.62 -16.62 6.23
N PRO A 316 18.75 -15.36 6.69
CA PRO A 316 17.76 -14.33 6.39
C PRO A 316 17.56 -14.18 4.88
N LYS A 317 16.31 -14.01 4.47
CA LYS A 317 15.98 -13.64 3.10
C LYS A 317 16.22 -12.15 2.90
N MET A 318 16.93 -11.78 1.85
CA MET A 318 16.95 -10.39 1.38
C MET A 318 15.67 -10.17 0.59
N LYS A 319 14.92 -9.14 0.95
CA LYS A 319 13.61 -8.86 0.41
C LYS A 319 13.56 -7.52 -0.30
N GLY A 320 12.79 -7.46 -1.37
CA GLY A 320 12.71 -6.34 -2.30
C GLY A 320 12.21 -6.82 -3.66
N GLN A 321 12.06 -5.91 -4.59
CA GLN A 321 11.49 -6.18 -5.92
C GLN A 321 12.57 -6.02 -6.98
N VAL A 322 12.61 -6.90 -7.97
CA VAL A 322 13.43 -6.72 -9.17
C VAL A 322 12.63 -7.17 -10.37
N ALA A 323 12.46 -6.28 -11.35
CA ALA A 323 11.84 -6.66 -12.62
C ALA A 323 12.64 -7.81 -13.25
N ILE A 324 11.96 -8.79 -13.86
CA ILE A 324 12.64 -9.94 -14.47
C ILE A 324 13.37 -9.56 -15.77
N SER A 325 12.91 -8.49 -16.43
CA SER A 325 13.46 -7.95 -17.66
C SER A 325 13.03 -6.50 -17.86
N SER A 326 13.52 -5.83 -18.92
CA SER A 326 13.11 -4.48 -19.31
C SER A 326 11.61 -4.36 -19.66
N THR A 327 10.94 -5.46 -20.00
CA THR A 327 9.48 -5.53 -20.23
C THR A 327 8.73 -6.17 -19.06
N ASN A 328 9.45 -6.56 -18.00
CA ASN A 328 8.96 -7.33 -16.87
C ASN A 328 8.21 -8.62 -17.27
N LYS A 329 8.64 -9.23 -18.38
CA LYS A 329 8.12 -10.50 -18.89
C LYS A 329 9.28 -11.49 -19.06
N PRO A 330 9.11 -12.75 -18.63
CA PRO A 330 10.17 -13.76 -18.73
C PRO A 330 10.66 -13.94 -20.17
N LEU A 331 11.98 -13.93 -20.34
CA LEU A 331 12.68 -14.10 -21.63
C LEU A 331 12.30 -13.08 -22.72
N ASP A 332 11.64 -11.97 -22.35
CA ASP A 332 11.29 -10.89 -23.26
C ASP A 332 11.97 -9.58 -22.81
N GLY A 333 12.50 -8.82 -23.76
CA GLY A 333 13.37 -7.67 -23.49
C GLY A 333 14.75 -8.03 -22.95
N ASN A 334 15.44 -7.03 -22.40
CA ASN A 334 16.77 -7.21 -21.80
C ASN A 334 16.64 -7.81 -20.40
N PRO A 335 17.37 -8.88 -20.05
CA PRO A 335 17.36 -9.42 -18.69
C PRO A 335 17.83 -8.40 -17.66
N ILE A 336 17.21 -8.40 -16.49
CA ILE A 336 17.71 -7.65 -15.34
C ILE A 336 18.32 -8.64 -14.36
N GLU A 337 19.58 -8.41 -14.03
CA GLU A 337 20.36 -9.22 -13.10
C GLU A 337 20.64 -8.45 -11.82
N TYR A 338 20.71 -9.15 -10.70
CA TYR A 338 21.10 -8.56 -9.42
C TYR A 338 22.06 -9.46 -8.64
N ARG A 339 22.78 -8.86 -7.68
CA ARG A 339 23.66 -9.60 -6.77
C ARG A 339 23.79 -8.92 -5.42
N PHE A 340 24.25 -9.71 -4.46
CA PHE A 340 24.66 -9.24 -3.14
C PHE A 340 26.15 -9.50 -2.93
N ARG A 341 26.86 -8.46 -2.52
CA ARG A 341 28.26 -8.54 -2.11
C ARG A 341 28.40 -8.26 -0.62
N VAL A 342 29.41 -8.84 -0.01
CA VAL A 342 29.63 -8.84 1.43
C VAL A 342 31.03 -8.32 1.74
N SER A 343 31.11 -7.44 2.75
CA SER A 343 32.34 -7.10 3.45
C SER A 343 32.22 -7.59 4.88
N ASP A 344 33.10 -8.48 5.31
CA ASP A 344 33.11 -9.08 6.66
C ASP A 344 34.30 -8.63 7.52
N ASN A 345 35.17 -7.80 6.95
CA ASN A 345 36.35 -7.23 7.61
C ASN A 345 36.29 -5.70 7.71
N VAL A 346 35.51 -5.02 6.86
CA VAL A 346 35.34 -3.57 6.87
C VAL A 346 33.85 -3.23 6.94
N THR A 347 33.44 -2.63 8.05
CA THR A 347 32.08 -2.13 8.28
C THR A 347 32.09 -0.65 8.61
N GLY A 348 30.95 0.01 8.45
CA GLY A 348 30.79 1.44 8.69
C GLY A 348 29.75 1.73 9.78
N VAL A 349 29.18 2.92 9.69
CA VAL A 349 28.04 3.36 10.51
C VAL A 349 26.84 3.47 9.58
N ASN A 350 25.70 2.90 9.97
CA ASN A 350 24.47 3.09 9.19
C ASN A 350 24.07 4.57 9.20
N GLY A 351 23.52 5.06 8.09
CA GLY A 351 23.18 6.49 7.89
C GLY A 351 24.38 7.39 7.54
N ALA A 352 25.61 6.85 7.57
CA ALA A 352 26.80 7.51 7.00
C ALA A 352 26.91 7.19 5.49
N PRO A 353 27.81 7.87 4.75
CA PRO A 353 28.09 7.50 3.36
C PRO A 353 28.40 6.01 3.20
N PHE A 354 28.01 5.45 2.05
CA PHE A 354 28.25 4.03 1.77
C PHE A 354 29.75 3.71 1.80
N ILE A 355 30.06 2.52 2.32
CA ILE A 355 31.42 1.97 2.27
C ILE A 355 31.86 1.82 0.81
N ASP A 356 33.13 2.10 0.55
CA ASP A 356 33.72 1.93 -0.78
C ASP A 356 33.59 0.49 -1.28
N GLU A 357 33.20 0.35 -2.55
CA GLU A 357 32.91 -0.93 -3.20
C GLU A 357 34.11 -1.92 -3.13
N SER A 358 35.34 -1.41 -3.12
CA SER A 358 36.55 -2.23 -3.05
C SER A 358 36.65 -3.10 -1.78
N ASN A 359 35.91 -2.76 -0.72
CA ASN A 359 35.88 -3.54 0.51
C ASN A 359 34.98 -4.79 0.43
N PHE A 360 34.08 -4.86 -0.55
CA PHE A 360 33.13 -5.98 -0.69
C PHE A 360 33.79 -7.16 -1.41
N THR A 361 34.62 -7.91 -0.68
CA THR A 361 35.49 -8.95 -1.24
C THR A 361 34.82 -10.31 -1.45
N LYS A 362 33.62 -10.52 -0.86
CA LYS A 362 32.84 -11.74 -1.01
C LYS A 362 31.57 -11.49 -1.83
N THR A 363 31.12 -12.47 -2.59
CA THR A 363 29.92 -12.41 -3.44
C THR A 363 29.02 -13.61 -3.21
N VAL A 364 27.74 -13.35 -2.93
CA VAL A 364 26.73 -14.39 -2.76
C VAL A 364 26.50 -15.07 -4.11
N GLY A 365 26.56 -16.40 -4.15
CA GLY A 365 26.50 -17.18 -5.39
C GLY A 365 27.86 -17.45 -6.03
N VAL A 366 28.97 -16.93 -5.47
CA VAL A 366 30.34 -17.28 -5.90
C VAL A 366 31.11 -17.89 -4.74
N ASP A 367 31.16 -17.18 -3.61
CA ASP A 367 31.87 -17.66 -2.43
C ASP A 367 31.10 -18.81 -1.76
N THR A 368 31.85 -19.84 -1.38
CA THR A 368 31.31 -21.12 -0.93
C THR A 368 30.44 -20.95 0.32
N GLY A 369 29.23 -21.51 0.26
CA GLY A 369 28.34 -21.60 1.41
C GLY A 369 27.60 -20.32 1.79
N LEU A 370 27.76 -19.21 1.04
CA LEU A 370 27.02 -17.97 1.28
C LEU A 370 25.59 -18.01 0.75
N PHE A 371 25.37 -18.66 -0.38
CA PHE A 371 24.05 -18.75 -1.00
C PHE A 371 23.20 -19.85 -0.37
N VAL A 372 21.92 -19.54 -0.12
CA VAL A 372 20.88 -20.50 0.24
C VAL A 372 19.72 -20.35 -0.74
N SER A 373 19.24 -21.47 -1.29
CA SER A 373 18.10 -21.46 -2.21
C SER A 373 16.86 -20.88 -1.53
N ALA A 374 16.19 -19.98 -2.25
CA ALA A 374 14.96 -19.32 -1.82
C ALA A 374 13.99 -19.22 -3.00
N GLU A 375 12.69 -19.17 -2.70
CA GLU A 375 11.66 -18.85 -3.69
C GLU A 375 11.84 -17.38 -4.06
N VAL A 376 12.11 -17.10 -5.34
CA VAL A 376 12.38 -15.75 -5.86
C VAL A 376 11.20 -15.15 -6.63
N GLY A 377 10.19 -15.97 -6.91
CA GLY A 377 8.94 -15.55 -7.52
C GLY A 377 8.15 -16.72 -8.05
N LYS A 378 7.13 -16.43 -8.87
CA LYS A 378 6.21 -17.43 -9.40
C LYS A 378 5.88 -17.15 -10.85
N MET A 379 5.59 -18.23 -11.57
CA MET A 379 5.03 -18.19 -12.91
C MET A 379 3.57 -18.63 -12.87
N TYR A 380 2.68 -17.76 -13.34
CA TYR A 380 1.23 -18.01 -13.39
C TYR A 380 0.83 -18.30 -14.82
N TYR A 381 0.18 -19.43 -15.05
CA TYR A 381 -0.39 -19.80 -16.34
C TYR A 381 -1.89 -19.55 -16.34
N PHE A 382 -2.35 -18.62 -17.17
CA PHE A 382 -3.75 -18.27 -17.33
C PHE A 382 -4.46 -19.07 -18.43
N GLY A 383 -3.82 -20.10 -18.97
CA GLY A 383 -4.50 -21.07 -19.83
C GLY A 383 -5.33 -22.08 -19.04
N THR A 384 -5.87 -23.09 -19.73
CA THR A 384 -6.68 -24.14 -19.11
C THR A 384 -5.90 -25.46 -19.08
N PRO A 385 -5.67 -26.07 -17.90
CA PRO A 385 -6.03 -25.59 -16.56
C PRO A 385 -5.09 -24.48 -16.08
N PHE A 386 -5.57 -23.62 -15.18
CA PHE A 386 -4.73 -22.63 -14.49
C PHE A 386 -3.61 -23.33 -13.71
N LYS A 387 -2.39 -22.79 -13.76
CA LYS A 387 -1.23 -23.34 -13.04
C LYS A 387 -0.46 -22.23 -12.32
N VAL A 388 0.14 -22.58 -11.18
CA VAL A 388 1.12 -21.73 -10.49
C VAL A 388 2.38 -22.54 -10.27
N VAL A 389 3.50 -22.05 -10.78
CA VAL A 389 4.81 -22.66 -10.66
C VAL A 389 5.67 -21.78 -9.76
N LYS A 390 6.21 -22.36 -8.68
CA LYS A 390 7.13 -21.66 -7.79
C LYS A 390 8.53 -21.69 -8.38
N ILE A 391 9.19 -20.54 -8.42
CA ILE A 391 10.54 -20.40 -8.96
C ILE A 391 11.51 -20.23 -7.80
N PHE A 392 12.45 -21.15 -7.70
CA PHE A 392 13.52 -21.11 -6.72
C PHE A 392 14.84 -20.79 -7.43
N ALA A 393 15.62 -19.87 -6.89
CA ALA A 393 16.99 -19.69 -7.36
C ALA A 393 17.86 -20.88 -6.93
N ALA A 394 18.81 -21.25 -7.78
CA ALA A 394 19.82 -22.26 -7.52
C ALA A 394 21.22 -21.72 -7.80
N GLN A 395 22.23 -22.43 -7.29
CA GLN A 395 23.64 -22.05 -7.45
C GLN A 395 24.07 -21.94 -8.92
N ALA A 396 23.44 -22.70 -9.81
CA ALA A 396 23.72 -22.68 -11.26
C ALA A 396 23.11 -21.47 -11.99
N ASP A 397 22.20 -20.73 -11.36
CA ASP A 397 21.53 -19.58 -11.96
C ASP A 397 22.38 -18.30 -11.89
N PHE A 398 23.46 -18.33 -11.10
CA PHE A 398 24.48 -17.27 -11.00
C PHE A 398 25.50 -17.36 -12.13
N ASP A 399 25.99 -16.21 -12.60
CA ASP A 399 27.20 -16.18 -13.44
C ASP A 399 28.50 -16.20 -12.60
N ALA A 400 29.65 -16.16 -13.29
CA ALA A 400 30.96 -16.23 -12.65
C ALA A 400 31.26 -15.02 -11.72
N ASP A 401 30.55 -13.91 -11.91
CA ASP A 401 30.68 -12.69 -11.10
C ASP A 401 29.56 -12.60 -10.03
N GLY A 402 28.73 -13.64 -9.90
CA GLY A 402 27.67 -13.74 -8.91
C GLY A 402 26.39 -12.97 -9.26
N TRP A 403 26.18 -12.59 -10.52
CA TRP A 403 24.91 -12.02 -10.96
C TRP A 403 23.87 -13.12 -11.13
N LEU A 404 22.76 -12.98 -10.42
CA LEU A 404 21.59 -13.84 -10.57
C LEU A 404 20.70 -13.30 -11.69
N ASP A 405 20.40 -14.15 -12.66
CA ASP A 405 19.38 -13.92 -13.68
C ASP A 405 18.18 -14.81 -13.37
N VAL A 406 17.06 -14.20 -12.98
CA VAL A 406 15.85 -14.93 -12.63
C VAL A 406 15.26 -15.66 -13.84
N ASN A 407 15.51 -15.18 -15.07
CA ASN A 407 15.09 -15.90 -16.27
C ASN A 407 15.74 -17.28 -16.38
N LYS A 408 16.99 -17.44 -15.91
CA LYS A 408 17.62 -18.77 -15.83
C LYS A 408 16.93 -19.66 -14.81
N SER A 409 16.52 -19.11 -13.67
CA SER A 409 15.76 -19.84 -12.65
C SER A 409 14.41 -20.33 -13.22
N VAL A 410 13.72 -19.49 -13.99
CA VAL A 410 12.48 -19.85 -14.69
C VAL A 410 12.73 -20.94 -15.72
N LEU A 411 13.67 -20.72 -16.65
CA LEU A 411 13.99 -21.68 -17.71
C LEU A 411 14.41 -23.04 -17.15
N ARG A 412 15.25 -23.04 -16.10
CA ARG A 412 15.67 -24.26 -15.41
C ARG A 412 14.47 -24.98 -14.79
N THR A 413 13.58 -24.26 -14.10
CA THR A 413 12.37 -24.86 -13.51
C THR A 413 11.49 -25.51 -14.58
N PHE A 414 11.31 -24.85 -15.73
CA PHE A 414 10.54 -25.40 -16.85
C PHE A 414 11.22 -26.58 -17.55
N THR A 415 12.55 -26.66 -17.46
CA THR A 415 13.34 -27.76 -18.02
C THR A 415 13.36 -28.97 -17.09
N ASP A 416 13.47 -28.74 -15.78
CA ASP A 416 13.62 -29.79 -14.76
C ASP A 416 12.26 -30.45 -14.41
N ASP A 417 11.15 -29.70 -14.51
CA ASP A 417 9.81 -30.23 -14.23
C ASP A 417 9.19 -30.86 -15.49
N PRO A 418 8.96 -32.19 -15.54
CA PRO A 418 8.43 -32.88 -16.71
C PRO A 418 6.96 -32.52 -17.03
N THR A 419 6.28 -31.76 -16.16
CA THR A 419 4.91 -31.27 -16.38
C THR A 419 4.86 -29.88 -17.05
N LEU A 420 6.03 -29.28 -17.25
CA LEU A 420 6.23 -27.99 -17.92
C LEU A 420 6.98 -28.18 -19.24
N ASN A 421 6.87 -27.20 -20.12
CA ASN A 421 7.57 -27.20 -21.41
C ASN A 421 8.35 -25.88 -21.56
N PRO A 422 9.69 -25.91 -21.61
CA PRO A 422 10.48 -24.68 -21.69
C PRO A 422 10.24 -23.90 -22.99
N ALA A 423 9.76 -24.55 -24.06
CA ALA A 423 9.39 -23.87 -25.30
C ALA A 423 8.20 -22.91 -25.13
N ASP A 424 7.31 -23.17 -24.15
CA ASP A 424 6.14 -22.33 -23.87
C ASP A 424 6.54 -20.90 -23.49
N LEU A 425 7.74 -20.69 -22.93
CA LEU A 425 8.24 -19.40 -22.49
C LEU A 425 8.60 -18.46 -23.66
N THR A 426 8.83 -19.01 -24.86
CA THR A 426 9.21 -18.24 -26.06
C THR A 426 8.23 -18.39 -27.21
N ASP A 427 7.27 -19.32 -27.10
CA ASP A 427 6.22 -19.49 -28.09
C ASP A 427 5.29 -18.26 -28.08
N PRO A 428 5.02 -17.59 -29.21
CA PRO A 428 4.21 -16.37 -29.24
C PRO A 428 2.77 -16.54 -28.74
N VAL A 429 2.22 -17.75 -28.69
CA VAL A 429 0.85 -18.03 -28.23
C VAL A 429 0.82 -18.48 -26.78
N GLU A 430 1.78 -19.33 -26.37
CA GLU A 430 1.84 -19.82 -24.99
C GLU A 430 2.51 -18.83 -24.03
N SER A 431 3.50 -18.05 -24.48
CA SER A 431 4.22 -17.12 -23.61
C SER A 431 3.34 -15.99 -23.08
N ASP A 432 2.32 -15.56 -23.84
CA ASP A 432 1.34 -14.56 -23.40
C ASP A 432 0.43 -15.06 -22.27
N LYS A 433 0.33 -16.38 -22.07
CA LYS A 433 -0.45 -16.97 -20.98
C LYS A 433 0.36 -17.09 -19.69
N TRP A 434 1.68 -16.92 -19.76
CA TRP A 434 2.61 -17.10 -18.66
C TRP A 434 3.05 -15.74 -18.11
N ASN A 435 2.70 -15.46 -16.86
CA ASN A 435 2.98 -14.19 -16.21
C ASN A 435 3.92 -14.36 -15.02
N TRP A 436 4.91 -13.47 -14.92
CA TRP A 436 5.81 -13.39 -13.78
C TRP A 436 5.15 -12.66 -12.61
N ILE A 437 5.24 -13.25 -11.42
CA ILE A 437 4.79 -12.67 -10.17
C ILE A 437 5.98 -12.60 -9.22
N ASP A 438 6.45 -11.39 -8.95
CA ASP A 438 7.43 -11.12 -7.88
C ASP A 438 6.75 -11.33 -6.51
N ILE A 439 7.48 -11.90 -5.56
CA ILE A 439 7.01 -12.18 -4.19
C ILE A 439 7.85 -11.46 -3.12
N ASP A 440 8.56 -10.42 -3.55
CA ASP A 440 9.48 -9.59 -2.80
C ASP A 440 10.67 -10.34 -2.20
N ASN A 441 11.03 -11.52 -2.73
CA ASN A 441 12.17 -12.32 -2.25
C ASN A 441 13.28 -12.31 -3.28
N LEU A 442 14.44 -11.77 -2.91
CA LEU A 442 15.60 -11.67 -3.81
C LEU A 442 16.51 -12.90 -3.70
N LEU A 443 17.05 -13.17 -2.52
CA LEU A 443 17.86 -14.37 -2.22
C LEU A 443 17.98 -14.59 -0.72
N ALA A 444 18.50 -15.73 -0.26
CA ALA A 444 18.84 -15.94 1.15
C ALA A 444 20.36 -16.00 1.35
N VAL A 445 20.85 -15.33 2.39
CA VAL A 445 22.28 -15.23 2.71
C VAL A 445 22.58 -16.05 3.96
N ASN A 446 23.46 -17.03 3.87
CA ASN A 446 23.91 -17.80 5.02
C ASN A 446 24.90 -17.00 5.87
N THR A 447 24.42 -16.45 6.98
CA THR A 447 25.27 -15.68 7.89
C THR A 447 26.28 -16.54 8.64
N ALA A 448 26.06 -17.86 8.78
CA ALA A 448 27.00 -18.75 9.48
C ALA A 448 28.34 -18.89 8.74
N ALA A 449 28.35 -18.68 7.42
CA ALA A 449 29.58 -18.65 6.62
C ALA A 449 30.34 -17.31 6.72
N LEU A 450 29.78 -16.34 7.46
CA LEU A 450 30.33 -15.00 7.66
C LEU A 450 30.71 -14.72 9.12
N THR A 451 30.49 -15.68 10.01
CA THR A 451 30.79 -15.56 11.45
C THR A 451 31.71 -16.66 11.92
N ASP A 452 32.55 -16.37 12.90
CA ASP A 452 33.21 -17.37 13.72
C ASP A 452 32.14 -18.13 14.53
N ASN A 453 31.97 -19.42 14.27
CA ASN A 453 30.97 -20.23 14.96
C ASN A 453 31.53 -20.91 16.22
N SER A 454 32.67 -20.45 16.73
CA SER A 454 33.27 -20.92 17.98
C SER A 454 32.77 -20.16 19.22
N MET A 455 32.84 -20.82 20.37
CA MET A 455 32.59 -20.25 21.70
C MET A 455 33.68 -20.74 22.66
N PRO A 456 34.05 -19.96 23.69
CA PRO A 456 35.01 -20.41 24.68
C PRO A 456 34.47 -21.62 25.47
N SER A 457 35.37 -22.45 25.98
CA SER A 457 35.01 -23.57 26.85
C SER A 457 34.98 -23.15 28.31
N VAL A 458 34.12 -23.79 29.11
CA VAL A 458 34.06 -23.63 30.57
C VAL A 458 34.25 -25.00 31.21
N SER A 459 35.17 -25.11 32.17
CA SER A 459 35.52 -26.39 32.79
C SER A 459 34.45 -26.86 33.78
N ASN A 460 33.99 -25.96 34.67
CA ASN A 460 32.98 -26.28 35.68
C ASN A 460 31.87 -25.21 35.71
N PRO A 461 30.63 -25.59 36.10
CA PRO A 461 29.59 -24.61 36.41
C PRO A 461 30.07 -23.61 37.48
N GLY A 462 29.85 -22.31 37.25
CA GLY A 462 30.28 -21.25 38.15
C GLY A 462 31.63 -20.62 37.79
N ASP A 463 32.44 -21.29 36.96
CA ASP A 463 33.70 -20.74 36.47
C ASP A 463 33.42 -19.50 35.60
N VAL A 464 34.25 -18.47 35.77
CA VAL A 464 34.17 -17.24 34.97
C VAL A 464 34.75 -17.48 33.57
N VAL A 465 34.12 -16.92 32.53
CA VAL A 465 34.75 -16.82 31.21
C VAL A 465 35.64 -15.57 31.22
N PRO A 466 36.97 -15.72 31.11
CA PRO A 466 37.88 -14.57 31.12
C PRO A 466 37.52 -13.57 30.03
N VAL A 467 37.62 -12.27 30.33
CA VAL A 467 37.20 -11.19 29.40
C VAL A 467 37.90 -11.30 28.05
N ALA A 468 39.18 -11.71 28.03
CA ALA A 468 39.95 -11.90 26.81
C ALA A 468 39.44 -13.06 25.91
N ASP A 469 38.77 -14.04 26.50
CA ASP A 469 38.27 -15.23 25.81
C ASP A 469 36.79 -15.09 25.39
N ARG A 470 36.12 -14.04 25.86
CA ARG A 470 34.71 -13.79 25.55
C ARG A 470 34.55 -13.49 24.07
N LYS A 471 33.65 -14.25 23.43
CA LYS A 471 33.21 -13.98 22.05
C LYS A 471 32.78 -12.51 21.88
N GLY A 472 33.39 -11.84 20.91
CA GLY A 472 33.08 -10.47 20.53
C GLY A 472 31.82 -10.34 19.67
N ILE A 473 31.45 -9.09 19.37
CA ILE A 473 30.36 -8.77 18.44
C ILE A 473 30.92 -8.76 17.03
N GLU A 474 30.26 -9.47 16.13
CA GLU A 474 30.65 -9.58 14.72
C GLU A 474 29.71 -8.74 13.86
N LYS A 475 30.25 -8.12 12.81
CA LYS A 475 29.50 -7.25 11.91
C LYS A 475 29.92 -7.53 10.48
N ILE A 476 28.96 -7.39 9.58
CA ILE A 476 29.20 -7.38 8.14
C ILE A 476 28.57 -6.14 7.52
N ALA A 477 28.97 -5.80 6.30
CA ALA A 477 28.26 -4.89 5.42
C ALA A 477 27.75 -5.64 4.19
N LEU A 478 26.58 -5.24 3.69
CA LEU A 478 25.96 -5.82 2.50
C LEU A 478 25.78 -4.73 1.44
N ARG A 479 26.07 -5.07 0.19
CA ARG A 479 25.87 -4.20 -0.97
C ARG A 479 25.00 -4.92 -1.99
N PHE A 480 23.91 -4.26 -2.40
CA PHE A 480 23.02 -4.70 -3.46
C PHE A 480 23.40 -4.00 -4.76
N GLU A 481 23.49 -4.77 -5.85
CA GLU A 481 23.78 -4.25 -7.18
C GLU A 481 22.78 -4.83 -8.16
N VAL A 482 22.32 -4.01 -9.11
CA VAL A 482 21.29 -4.38 -10.08
C VAL A 482 21.53 -3.69 -11.41
N ARG A 483 21.37 -4.43 -12.51
CA ARG A 483 21.61 -3.91 -13.85
C ARG A 483 20.73 -4.60 -14.89
N GLU A 484 20.39 -3.86 -15.92
CA GLU A 484 19.84 -4.38 -17.17
C GLU A 484 21.00 -4.79 -18.10
N VAL A 485 20.88 -5.97 -18.70
CA VAL A 485 21.87 -6.56 -19.60
C VAL A 485 21.54 -6.22 -21.05
N ILE A 486 22.20 -5.18 -21.58
CA ILE A 486 22.03 -4.77 -22.99
C ILE A 486 22.81 -5.70 -23.92
N ASN A 487 24.08 -5.94 -23.62
CA ASN A 487 24.91 -6.90 -24.33
C ASN A 487 26.05 -7.40 -23.43
N LYS A 488 25.88 -8.63 -22.94
CA LYS A 488 26.84 -9.24 -22.01
C LYS A 488 28.21 -9.51 -22.65
N ALA A 489 28.26 -9.88 -23.93
CA ALA A 489 29.51 -10.20 -24.62
C ALA A 489 30.44 -8.98 -24.78
N THR A 490 29.87 -7.77 -24.83
CA THR A 490 30.61 -6.50 -24.92
C THR A 490 30.67 -5.74 -23.59
N ASN A 491 30.21 -6.34 -22.49
CA ASN A 491 30.08 -5.69 -21.18
C ASN A 491 29.23 -4.40 -21.21
N SER A 492 28.18 -4.37 -22.02
CA SER A 492 27.23 -3.27 -22.09
C SER A 492 26.07 -3.53 -21.13
N PHE A 493 25.99 -2.71 -20.08
CA PHE A 493 24.97 -2.79 -19.03
C PHE A 493 24.40 -1.41 -18.73
N ASN A 494 23.15 -1.37 -18.33
CA ASN A 494 22.51 -0.17 -17.78
C ASN A 494 22.24 -0.41 -16.28
N TYR A 495 22.99 0.27 -15.40
CA TYR A 495 22.85 0.10 -13.95
C TYR A 495 21.61 0.86 -13.46
N LEU A 496 20.74 0.16 -12.72
CA LEU A 496 19.49 0.75 -12.24
C LEU A 496 19.74 1.59 -10.97
N PRO A 497 18.84 2.54 -10.62
CA PRO A 497 19.08 3.51 -9.54
C PRO A 497 19.40 2.92 -8.16
N ALA A 498 18.89 1.73 -7.83
CA ALA A 498 19.19 1.05 -6.57
C ALA A 498 20.57 0.36 -6.54
N SER A 499 21.27 0.31 -7.68
CA SER A 499 22.56 -0.35 -7.75
C SER A 499 23.60 0.37 -6.90
N GLY A 500 24.24 -0.38 -6.02
CA GLY A 500 25.21 0.12 -5.05
C GLY A 500 24.60 0.54 -3.72
N GLN A 501 23.32 0.26 -3.47
CA GLN A 501 22.70 0.41 -2.16
C GLN A 501 23.44 -0.45 -1.13
N THR A 502 23.84 0.16 -0.01
CA THR A 502 24.68 -0.51 0.99
C THR A 502 24.07 -0.39 2.38
N LEU A 503 23.99 -1.53 3.09
CA LEU A 503 23.85 -1.57 4.55
C LEU A 503 25.26 -1.64 5.16
N ASN A 504 25.72 -0.50 5.69
CA ASN A 504 27.10 -0.32 6.16
C ASN A 504 27.46 -1.21 7.36
N ALA A 505 26.49 -1.57 8.18
CA ALA A 505 26.69 -2.47 9.30
C ALA A 505 25.42 -3.29 9.56
N MET A 506 25.61 -4.60 9.68
CA MET A 506 24.64 -5.56 10.18
C MET A 506 25.35 -6.45 11.19
N VAL A 507 24.89 -6.42 12.44
CA VAL A 507 25.42 -7.30 13.48
C VAL A 507 24.91 -8.72 13.20
N VAL A 508 25.82 -9.69 13.19
CA VAL A 508 25.52 -11.09 12.87
C VAL A 508 26.08 -12.03 13.93
N ASN A 509 25.39 -13.14 14.20
CA ASN A 509 25.87 -14.17 15.10
C ASN A 509 25.13 -15.50 14.88
N ASN A 510 25.85 -16.62 14.87
CA ASN A 510 25.28 -17.96 14.68
C ASN A 510 25.63 -18.94 15.81
N THR A 511 26.17 -18.45 16.92
CA THR A 511 26.63 -19.29 18.03
C THR A 511 25.52 -19.60 19.03
N GLN A 512 25.65 -20.76 19.69
CA GLN A 512 24.88 -21.03 20.90
C GLN A 512 25.44 -20.26 22.10
N ALA A 513 24.61 -20.04 23.12
CA ALA A 513 25.10 -19.52 24.39
C ALA A 513 25.87 -20.62 25.14
N ILE A 514 26.91 -20.23 25.86
CA ILE A 514 27.48 -21.12 26.89
C ILE A 514 26.47 -21.21 28.02
N MET A 515 26.16 -22.44 28.42
CA MET A 515 25.21 -22.76 29.49
C MET A 515 25.75 -23.90 30.35
N SER A 516 26.64 -23.59 31.29
CA SER A 516 27.09 -24.54 32.31
C SER A 516 26.23 -24.38 33.56
N PHE A 517 25.68 -25.46 34.10
CA PHE A 517 24.72 -25.41 35.21
C PHE A 517 24.71 -26.70 36.01
N ASP A 518 24.72 -26.60 37.35
CA ASP A 518 24.49 -27.74 38.24
C ASP A 518 23.99 -27.35 39.64
N VAL A 519 23.49 -28.34 40.38
CA VAL A 519 23.22 -28.23 41.82
C VAL A 519 24.49 -28.66 42.56
N VAL A 520 25.08 -27.77 43.37
CA VAL A 520 26.46 -27.94 43.89
C VAL A 520 26.64 -29.27 44.63
N LYS A 521 25.67 -29.68 45.44
CA LYS A 521 25.74 -30.94 46.20
C LYS A 521 25.71 -32.21 45.34
N LEU A 522 25.19 -32.15 44.11
CA LEU A 522 25.14 -33.30 43.20
C LEU A 522 26.44 -33.54 42.45
N LEU A 523 27.36 -32.57 42.44
CA LEU A 523 28.66 -32.71 41.77
C LEU A 523 29.50 -33.84 42.39
N ALA A 524 29.38 -34.07 43.70
CA ALA A 524 30.12 -35.11 44.41
C ALA A 524 29.40 -36.47 44.41
N ASN A 525 28.07 -36.48 44.51
CA ASN A 525 27.28 -37.71 44.45
C ASN A 525 25.90 -37.45 43.79
N PRO A 526 25.75 -37.73 42.48
CA PRO A 526 24.56 -37.35 41.72
C PRO A 526 23.29 -38.17 42.05
N CYS A 527 23.41 -39.27 42.81
CA CYS A 527 22.30 -40.17 43.10
C CYS A 527 21.74 -40.06 44.52
N ASP A 528 22.38 -39.29 45.41
CA ASP A 528 21.95 -39.20 46.81
C ASP A 528 20.87 -38.13 47.00
N PRO A 529 19.91 -38.38 47.93
CA PRO A 529 19.08 -37.32 48.48
C PRO A 529 19.93 -36.18 49.04
N ILE A 530 19.60 -34.94 48.70
CA ILE A 530 20.25 -33.75 49.27
C ILE A 530 19.36 -33.13 50.34
N SER A 531 19.96 -32.55 51.38
CA SER A 531 19.26 -31.92 52.51
C SER A 531 20.02 -30.70 53.02
N GLY A 532 19.37 -29.91 53.88
CA GLY A 532 19.95 -28.68 54.46
C GLY A 532 20.15 -27.59 53.40
N ASP A 533 21.18 -26.75 53.58
CA ASP A 533 21.41 -25.65 52.64
C ASP A 533 21.90 -26.14 51.28
N ILE A 534 21.23 -25.72 50.20
CA ILE A 534 21.60 -26.12 48.84
C ILE A 534 21.74 -24.91 47.92
N ASP A 535 22.72 -25.02 47.02
CA ASP A 535 23.10 -23.96 46.10
C ASP A 535 23.17 -24.50 44.67
N VAL A 536 23.11 -23.60 43.70
CA VAL A 536 23.39 -23.88 42.29
C VAL A 536 24.64 -23.16 41.83
N ALA A 537 25.37 -23.78 40.92
CA ALA A 537 26.47 -23.15 40.21
C ALA A 537 26.10 -23.00 38.74
N TYR A 538 26.39 -21.84 38.15
CA TYR A 538 26.08 -21.57 36.75
C TYR A 538 27.09 -20.66 36.08
N THR A 539 27.25 -20.84 34.77
CA THR A 539 28.01 -19.94 33.89
C THR A 539 27.23 -19.77 32.60
N VAL A 540 26.91 -18.52 32.26
CA VAL A 540 26.25 -18.12 31.01
C VAL A 540 27.10 -17.08 30.30
N HIS A 541 27.33 -17.28 29.01
CA HIS A 541 28.01 -16.28 28.16
C HIS A 541 27.44 -16.27 26.75
N HIS A 542 27.14 -15.07 26.26
CA HIS A 542 26.85 -14.80 24.86
C HIS A 542 26.94 -13.28 24.60
N PRO A 543 27.52 -12.79 23.49
CA PRO A 543 27.58 -11.34 23.20
C PRO A 543 26.19 -10.67 23.12
N HIS A 544 25.16 -11.47 22.89
CA HIS A 544 23.78 -11.05 22.69
C HIS A 544 22.82 -11.72 23.68
N LEU A 545 23.14 -11.77 24.98
CA LEU A 545 22.19 -12.21 26.00
C LEU A 545 21.02 -11.24 26.10
N GLU A 546 19.81 -11.79 26.08
CA GLU A 546 18.55 -11.04 26.23
C GLU A 546 17.91 -11.34 27.58
N ASP A 547 17.60 -12.62 27.81
CA ASP A 547 17.01 -13.10 29.06
C ASP A 547 17.85 -14.21 29.66
N VAL A 548 18.03 -14.16 30.98
CA VAL A 548 18.59 -15.26 31.76
C VAL A 548 17.73 -15.41 33.00
N ARG A 549 17.41 -16.65 33.39
CA ARG A 549 16.72 -16.93 34.65
C ARG A 549 16.99 -18.36 35.12
N ILE A 550 16.97 -18.57 36.43
CA ILE A 550 16.92 -19.91 37.01
C ILE A 550 15.60 -20.07 37.75
N ASN A 551 14.86 -21.15 37.49
CA ASN A 551 13.62 -21.48 38.16
C ASN A 551 13.75 -22.81 38.89
N ILE A 552 13.23 -22.88 40.12
CA ILE A 552 13.13 -24.10 40.92
C ILE A 552 11.66 -24.50 40.99
N LYS A 553 11.34 -25.69 40.47
CA LYS A 553 9.98 -26.22 40.44
C LYS A 553 9.91 -27.60 41.10
N SER A 554 9.04 -27.75 42.09
CA SER A 554 8.70 -29.04 42.70
C SER A 554 7.78 -29.88 41.82
N ASN A 555 7.87 -31.20 41.92
CA ASN A 555 6.96 -32.13 41.24
C ASN A 555 5.51 -32.02 41.74
N SER A 556 5.32 -31.63 43.01
CA SER A 556 4.00 -31.32 43.59
C SER A 556 3.41 -30.00 43.10
N ASN A 557 4.18 -29.18 42.37
CA ASN A 557 3.86 -27.80 41.99
C ASN A 557 3.65 -26.83 43.16
N THR A 558 3.97 -27.21 44.40
CA THR A 558 3.85 -26.34 45.58
C THR A 558 4.94 -25.27 45.63
N ILE A 559 6.12 -25.59 45.10
CA ILE A 559 7.23 -24.66 44.87
C ILE A 559 7.39 -24.45 43.36
N ASN A 560 7.40 -23.18 42.95
CA ASN A 560 7.73 -22.71 41.60
C ASN A 560 8.25 -21.27 41.74
N SER A 561 9.57 -21.13 41.86
CA SER A 561 10.19 -19.85 42.23
C SER A 561 11.42 -19.57 41.38
N ASN A 562 11.53 -18.34 40.88
CA ASN A 562 12.74 -17.88 40.21
C ASN A 562 13.79 -17.49 41.26
N LEU A 563 15.03 -17.89 41.03
CA LEU A 563 16.16 -17.44 41.83
C LEU A 563 16.54 -16.01 41.44
N THR A 564 16.96 -15.25 42.44
CA THR A 564 17.57 -13.93 42.34
C THR A 564 19.04 -14.05 42.70
N GLY A 565 19.90 -13.39 41.93
CA GLY A 565 21.33 -13.29 42.14
C GLY A 565 21.87 -12.07 41.41
N THR A 566 23.16 -11.79 41.54
CA THR A 566 23.80 -10.65 40.86
C THR A 566 23.60 -10.77 39.35
N ASN A 567 22.83 -9.84 38.76
CA ASN A 567 22.45 -9.79 37.36
C ASN A 567 21.65 -10.99 36.81
N LEU A 568 21.30 -12.00 37.63
CA LEU A 568 20.66 -13.24 37.16
C LEU A 568 19.27 -13.03 36.55
N SER A 569 18.48 -12.07 37.06
CA SER A 569 17.15 -11.76 36.53
C SER A 569 17.24 -10.84 35.32
N LEU A 570 18.03 -11.24 34.32
CA LEU A 570 18.22 -10.48 33.10
C LEU A 570 16.96 -10.62 32.23
N VAL A 571 16.37 -9.50 31.83
CA VAL A 571 15.16 -9.45 31.00
C VAL A 571 15.31 -8.35 29.96
N ASN A 572 15.03 -8.67 28.68
CA ASN A 572 15.10 -7.75 27.54
C ASN A 572 16.42 -6.96 27.49
N ASN A 573 17.54 -7.61 27.83
CA ASN A 573 18.82 -6.92 27.89
C ASN A 573 19.31 -6.49 26.51
N THR A 574 19.61 -5.20 26.40
CA THR A 574 20.21 -4.57 25.22
C THR A 574 21.61 -4.01 25.49
N ASN A 575 22.15 -4.22 26.70
CA ASN A 575 23.47 -3.76 27.09
C ASN A 575 24.53 -4.83 26.77
N ASP A 576 25.36 -4.55 25.77
CA ASP A 576 26.44 -5.41 25.29
C ASP A 576 27.51 -5.73 26.36
N SER A 577 27.61 -4.93 27.42
CA SER A 577 28.53 -5.19 28.54
C SER A 577 28.02 -6.22 29.54
N LEU A 578 26.70 -6.50 29.55
CA LEU A 578 26.07 -7.56 30.35
C LEU A 578 25.92 -8.84 29.51
N ASN A 579 27.06 -9.36 29.05
CA ASN A 579 27.14 -10.53 28.16
C ASN A 579 27.59 -11.82 28.86
N HIS A 580 27.88 -11.74 30.17
CA HIS A 580 28.39 -12.85 30.96
C HIS A 580 27.83 -12.82 32.38
N LEU A 581 27.40 -13.97 32.87
CA LEU A 581 26.91 -14.16 34.24
C LEU A 581 27.48 -15.46 34.77
N ASN A 582 27.97 -15.45 36.02
CA ASN A 582 28.40 -16.66 36.69
C ASN A 582 28.21 -16.53 38.20
N ASP A 583 27.95 -17.66 38.85
CA ASP A 583 27.97 -17.81 40.30
C ASP A 583 28.33 -19.27 40.60
N ASN A 584 29.24 -19.50 41.54
CA ASN A 584 29.66 -20.85 41.92
C ASN A 584 28.88 -21.42 43.11
N SER A 585 28.05 -20.60 43.78
CA SER A 585 27.33 -20.99 45.00
C SER A 585 26.08 -20.12 45.22
N LEU A 586 25.23 -19.98 44.21
CA LEU A 586 23.98 -19.23 44.36
C LEU A 586 22.98 -20.01 45.23
N SER A 587 22.71 -19.50 46.42
CA SER A 587 21.86 -20.24 47.37
C SER A 587 20.39 -20.31 46.95
N ILE A 588 19.79 -21.51 47.07
CA ILE A 588 18.35 -21.74 46.89
C ILE A 588 17.63 -21.52 48.22
N THR A 589 18.10 -22.18 49.28
CA THR A 589 17.44 -22.24 50.60
C THR A 589 17.88 -21.11 51.53
N GLY A 590 19.09 -20.57 51.33
CA GLY A 590 19.61 -19.42 52.07
C GLY A 590 19.38 -18.10 51.35
N ALA A 591 19.82 -16.99 51.96
CA ALA A 591 19.80 -15.68 51.32
C ALA A 591 20.66 -15.69 50.04
N PRO A 592 20.22 -15.03 48.96
CA PRO A 592 19.10 -14.08 48.89
C PRO A 592 17.72 -14.71 48.62
N ASN A 593 17.63 -16.01 48.36
CA ASN A 593 16.41 -16.64 47.84
C ASN A 593 15.47 -17.19 48.92
N ASN A 594 16.01 -17.76 49.99
CA ASN A 594 15.27 -18.26 51.17
C ASN A 594 14.10 -19.21 50.82
N ILE A 595 14.23 -20.03 49.78
CA ILE A 595 13.15 -20.93 49.36
C ILE A 595 13.04 -22.08 50.36
N SER A 596 11.89 -22.17 51.04
CA SER A 596 11.59 -23.26 51.98
C SER A 596 11.21 -24.53 51.22
N LEU A 597 12.20 -25.35 50.88
CA LEU A 597 11.99 -26.63 50.20
C LEU A 597 11.34 -27.65 51.14
N ILE A 598 10.40 -28.42 50.60
CA ILE A 598 9.79 -29.60 51.25
C ILE A 598 10.40 -30.89 50.69
N THR A 599 10.24 -32.00 51.40
CA THR A 599 10.63 -33.33 50.88
C THR A 599 9.91 -33.64 49.57
N CYS A 600 10.64 -33.53 48.44
CA CYS A 600 10.07 -33.66 47.10
C CYS A 600 11.18 -33.80 46.04
N ALA A 601 10.79 -34.21 44.83
CA ALA A 601 11.62 -34.08 43.64
C ALA A 601 11.44 -32.68 43.02
N TYR A 602 12.52 -32.10 42.53
CA TYR A 602 12.58 -30.77 41.94
C TYR A 602 13.26 -30.80 40.57
N ILE A 603 12.89 -29.85 39.71
CA ILE A 603 13.62 -29.49 38.51
C ILE A 603 14.12 -28.05 38.69
N ALA A 604 15.44 -27.88 38.67
CA ALA A 604 16.08 -26.60 38.49
C ALA A 604 16.26 -26.34 36.98
N THR A 605 15.79 -25.21 36.47
CA THR A 605 15.86 -24.87 35.04
C THR A 605 16.59 -23.55 34.86
N LEU A 606 17.79 -23.57 34.28
CA LEU A 606 18.44 -22.41 33.70
C LEU A 606 17.84 -22.15 32.32
N SER A 607 17.22 -20.99 32.10
CA SER A 607 16.69 -20.59 30.79
C SER A 607 17.51 -19.42 30.26
N VAL A 608 17.95 -19.51 29.00
CA VAL A 608 18.70 -18.44 28.32
C VAL A 608 18.04 -18.10 26.99
N LYS A 609 17.71 -16.82 26.79
CA LYS A 609 17.28 -16.26 25.51
C LYS A 609 18.37 -15.32 24.99
N ARG A 610 18.60 -15.35 23.68
CA ARG A 610 19.55 -14.48 23.00
C ARG A 610 18.76 -13.56 22.09
N ARG A 611 19.19 -12.30 21.96
CA ARG A 611 18.64 -11.34 20.99
C ARG A 611 19.15 -11.66 19.59
N LEU A 612 18.79 -12.83 19.06
CA LEU A 612 19.03 -13.24 17.69
C LEU A 612 17.72 -13.32 16.91
N HIS A 613 17.74 -12.92 15.64
CA HIS A 613 16.58 -12.94 14.76
C HIS A 613 16.98 -13.37 13.35
N ASN A 614 16.19 -14.20 12.69
CA ASN A 614 16.50 -14.70 11.34
C ASN A 614 15.78 -13.91 10.22
N GLY A 615 15.34 -12.69 10.52
CA GLY A 615 14.45 -11.89 9.66
C GLY A 615 12.96 -12.26 9.71
N GLU A 616 12.60 -13.46 10.16
CA GLU A 616 11.19 -13.91 10.26
C GLU A 616 10.72 -14.01 11.73
N SER A 617 11.60 -14.52 12.59
CA SER A 617 11.31 -14.77 14.00
C SER A 617 12.56 -14.65 14.87
N SER A 618 12.35 -14.30 16.15
CA SER A 618 13.39 -14.35 17.16
C SER A 618 13.70 -15.79 17.57
N VAL A 619 14.94 -16.06 17.98
CA VAL A 619 15.31 -17.38 18.48
C VAL A 619 14.60 -17.70 19.80
N SER A 620 14.22 -18.96 19.98
CA SER A 620 13.56 -19.42 21.20
C SER A 620 14.52 -19.43 22.40
N THR A 621 13.95 -19.33 23.60
CA THR A 621 14.65 -19.60 24.86
C THR A 621 15.14 -21.05 24.90
N VAL A 622 16.39 -21.24 25.31
CA VAL A 622 17.02 -22.55 25.49
C VAL A 622 17.07 -22.89 26.98
N PRO A 623 16.49 -24.03 27.42
CA PRO A 623 16.59 -24.49 28.80
C PRO A 623 17.76 -25.47 29.02
N ASN A 624 18.38 -25.42 30.18
CA ASN A 624 19.26 -26.47 30.75
C ASN A 624 18.69 -26.87 32.12
N GLN A 625 18.37 -28.15 32.28
CA GLN A 625 17.61 -28.66 33.43
C GLN A 625 18.40 -29.66 34.26
N LYS A 626 18.25 -29.56 35.58
CA LYS A 626 18.80 -30.49 36.56
C LYS A 626 17.71 -30.95 37.51
N ALA A 627 17.54 -32.26 37.62
CA ALA A 627 16.61 -32.85 38.56
C ALA A 627 17.33 -33.23 39.85
N PHE A 628 16.66 -33.05 41.00
CA PHE A 628 17.20 -33.46 42.30
C PHE A 628 16.08 -33.83 43.27
N TYR A 629 16.40 -34.68 44.24
CA TYR A 629 15.50 -35.01 45.34
C TYR A 629 15.97 -34.35 46.63
N TYR A 630 15.12 -33.51 47.21
CA TYR A 630 15.38 -32.86 48.49
C TYR A 630 14.69 -33.62 49.62
N ASN A 631 15.41 -33.85 50.72
CA ASN A 631 14.89 -34.43 51.94
C ASN A 631 14.99 -33.38 53.06
N ALA A 632 13.83 -32.86 53.50
CA ALA A 632 13.74 -31.74 54.44
C ALA A 632 14.23 -32.08 55.86
#